data_AF-A0A0F0CL89-F1
#
_entry.id   AF-A0A0F0CL89-F1
#
_cell.length_a   1.000
_cell.length_b   1.000
_cell.length_c   1.000
_cell.angle_alpha   90.00
_cell.angle_beta   90.00
_cell.angle_gamma   90.00
#
_symmetry.space_group_name_H-M   'P 1'
#
loop_
_entity.id
_entity.type
_entity.pdbx_description
1 polymer ?
#
loop_
_entity_poly.entity_id
_entity_poly.type
_entity_poly.pdbx_seq_one_letter_code
_entity_poly.pdbx_strand_id
1 'polypeptide(L)'
;MGMKKQIKLGFQMDGRDIRLVNGLLGKILNLGQISLSLIFSLAMTVILAISMKGSEAAAPLMIFSGLISVLFLTLLVYAAAIRPQLIQGLQSLEGQRGWVTFRNRDILVKVGNCPEVTVGYKALRGQYWCGEDYILYFDDKVFKNLLAIRIDKESFDDVYLLANVLQEHKKRFIQLKVKHKRGKEDEGKNIVQNE
;
A
#
# COMPACT_ATOMS: atom_id res chain seq x y z
N MET A 1 10.69 -20.40 20.84
CA MET A 1 11.17 -19.08 20.36
C MET A 1 10.35 -18.03 21.10
N GLY A 2 10.94 -17.33 22.07
CA GLY A 2 10.20 -16.42 22.95
C GLY A 2 9.72 -15.20 22.18
N MET A 3 8.39 -15.00 22.07
CA MET A 3 7.85 -13.79 21.46
C MET A 3 8.31 -12.57 22.26
N LYS A 4 8.97 -11.61 21.58
CA LYS A 4 9.08 -10.25 22.09
C LYS A 4 7.66 -9.77 22.41
N LYS A 5 7.42 -9.42 23.68
CA LYS A 5 6.10 -8.98 24.20
C LYS A 5 5.57 -7.70 23.50
N GLN A 6 6.47 -7.01 22.79
CA GLN A 6 6.19 -5.84 21.96
C GLN A 6 7.27 -5.70 20.89
N ILE A 7 6.90 -5.26 19.69
CA ILE A 7 7.83 -4.92 18.61
C ILE A 7 7.75 -3.40 18.41
N LYS A 8 8.88 -2.70 18.55
CA LYS A 8 8.94 -1.24 18.38
C LYS A 8 9.82 -0.90 17.19
N LEU A 9 9.24 -0.22 16.21
CA LEU A 9 9.91 0.19 14.99
C LEU A 9 9.96 1.71 14.91
N GLY A 10 11.16 2.25 14.77
CA GLY A 10 11.38 3.67 14.50
C GLY A 10 11.15 3.98 13.02
N PHE A 11 10.66 5.17 12.73
CA PHE A 11 10.60 5.68 11.38
C PHE A 11 11.01 7.15 11.33
N GLN A 12 11.53 7.55 10.18
CA GLN A 12 11.78 8.94 9.83
C GLN A 12 11.23 9.11 8.42
N MET A 13 10.36 10.08 8.21
CA MET A 13 9.76 10.33 6.89
C MET A 13 10.53 11.44 6.19
N ASP A 14 11.52 11.06 5.40
CA ASP A 14 12.28 12.01 4.57
C ASP A 14 11.65 12.20 3.17
N GLY A 15 12.15 13.15 2.38
CA GLY A 15 11.62 13.42 1.03
C GLY A 15 11.79 12.24 0.04
N ARG A 16 12.69 11.28 0.30
CA ARG A 16 12.80 10.04 -0.48
C ARG A 16 11.68 9.08 -0.09
N ASP A 17 11.40 8.94 1.19
CA ASP A 17 10.33 8.08 1.73
C ASP A 17 8.96 8.58 1.28
N ILE A 18 8.72 9.90 1.31
CA ILE A 18 7.48 10.50 0.79
C ILE A 18 7.29 10.19 -0.70
N ARG A 19 8.35 10.26 -1.52
CA ARG A 19 8.27 9.92 -2.95
C ARG A 19 7.97 8.44 -3.17
N LEU A 20 8.63 7.57 -2.39
CA LEU A 20 8.42 6.12 -2.46
C LEU A 20 6.99 5.75 -2.08
N VAL A 21 6.47 6.32 -0.98
CA VAL A 21 5.12 6.08 -0.50
C VAL A 21 4.06 6.68 -1.42
N ASN A 22 4.29 7.85 -2.01
CA ASN A 22 3.41 8.40 -3.04
C ASN A 22 3.36 7.52 -4.29
N GLY A 23 4.50 6.97 -4.73
CA GLY A 23 4.56 6.01 -5.82
C GLY A 23 3.80 4.71 -5.49
N LEU A 24 3.88 4.25 -4.25
CA LEU A 24 3.13 3.11 -3.74
C LEU A 24 1.62 3.38 -3.74
N LEU A 25 1.21 4.56 -3.26
CA LEU A 25 -0.17 4.99 -3.21
C LEU A 25 -0.80 5.00 -4.60
N GLY A 26 -0.06 5.46 -5.61
CA GLY A 26 -0.49 5.41 -7.02
C GLY A 26 -0.68 3.99 -7.56
N LYS A 27 0.04 2.99 -7.00
CA LYS A 27 -0.14 1.57 -7.35
C LYS A 27 -1.30 0.92 -6.60
N ILE A 28 -1.48 1.24 -5.32
CA ILE A 28 -2.55 0.68 -4.48
C ILE A 28 -3.92 1.26 -4.88
N LEU A 29 -4.00 2.58 -5.02
CA LEU A 29 -5.19 3.33 -5.40
C LEU A 29 -5.06 3.82 -6.85
N ASN A 30 -4.85 2.88 -7.77
CA ASN A 30 -4.65 3.18 -9.18
C ASN A 30 -5.97 3.58 -9.87
N LEU A 31 -6.30 4.87 -9.78
CA LEU A 31 -7.51 5.43 -10.38
C LEU A 31 -7.62 5.09 -11.87
N GLY A 32 -6.53 5.17 -12.63
CA GLY A 32 -6.56 4.90 -14.08
C GLY A 32 -6.95 3.45 -14.39
N GLN A 33 -6.37 2.49 -13.67
CA GLN A 33 -6.69 1.07 -13.85
C GLN A 33 -8.11 0.74 -13.38
N ILE A 34 -8.56 1.33 -12.27
CA ILE A 34 -9.93 1.16 -11.77
C ILE A 34 -10.94 1.73 -12.78
N SER A 35 -10.71 2.95 -13.29
CA SER A 35 -11.55 3.58 -14.30
C SER A 35 -11.61 2.77 -15.60
N LEU A 36 -10.46 2.28 -16.09
CA LEU A 36 -10.42 1.44 -17.28
C LEU A 36 -11.20 0.14 -17.10
N SER A 37 -11.05 -0.50 -15.94
CA SER A 37 -11.78 -1.74 -15.61
C SER A 37 -13.28 -1.49 -15.49
N LEU A 38 -13.69 -0.34 -14.94
CA LEU A 38 -15.09 0.09 -14.90
C LEU A 38 -15.66 0.29 -16.31
N ILE A 39 -14.94 1.00 -17.18
CA ILE A 39 -15.37 1.24 -18.58
C ILE A 39 -15.54 -0.10 -19.29
N PHE A 40 -14.58 -1.02 -19.15
CA PHE A 40 -14.65 -2.34 -19.75
C PHE A 40 -15.86 -3.14 -19.25
N SER A 41 -16.09 -3.15 -17.93
CA SER A 41 -17.20 -3.84 -17.29
C SER A 41 -18.56 -3.26 -17.73
N LEU A 42 -18.68 -1.94 -17.84
CA LEU A 42 -19.89 -1.27 -18.33
C LEU A 42 -20.14 -1.60 -19.80
N ALA A 43 -19.10 -1.55 -20.65
CA ALA A 43 -19.20 -1.91 -22.06
C ALA A 43 -19.68 -3.35 -22.23
N MET A 44 -19.11 -4.31 -21.48
CA MET A 44 -19.56 -5.71 -21.50
C MET A 44 -21.02 -5.85 -21.04
N THR A 45 -21.42 -5.12 -20.01
CA THR A 45 -22.81 -5.14 -19.53
C THR A 45 -23.78 -4.65 -20.61
N VAL A 46 -23.43 -3.58 -21.33
CA VAL A 46 -24.24 -3.04 -22.45
C VAL A 46 -24.31 -4.03 -23.61
N ILE A 47 -23.19 -4.64 -23.99
CA ILE A 47 -23.14 -5.64 -25.07
C ILE A 47 -24.05 -6.84 -24.74
N LEU A 48 -23.98 -7.32 -23.49
CA LEU A 48 -24.81 -8.42 -23.01
C LEU A 48 -26.30 -8.03 -22.95
N ALA A 49 -26.62 -6.80 -22.55
CA ALA A 49 -27.99 -6.28 -22.54
C ALA A 49 -28.59 -6.20 -23.96
N ILE A 50 -27.80 -5.80 -24.96
CA ILE A 50 -28.22 -5.80 -26.37
C ILE A 50 -28.43 -7.24 -26.86
N SER A 51 -27.54 -8.15 -26.49
CA SER A 51 -27.56 -9.57 -26.90
C SER A 51 -28.70 -10.36 -26.26
N MET A 52 -29.20 -9.94 -25.09
CA MET A 52 -30.36 -10.56 -24.42
C MET A 52 -31.63 -10.55 -25.29
N LYS A 53 -31.76 -9.62 -26.25
CA LYS A 53 -32.89 -9.63 -27.20
C LYS A 53 -32.92 -10.87 -28.10
N GLY A 54 -31.84 -11.67 -28.16
CA GLY A 54 -31.75 -12.89 -28.96
C GLY A 54 -31.37 -14.16 -28.19
N SER A 55 -31.10 -14.10 -26.88
CA SER A 55 -30.72 -15.28 -26.08
C SER A 55 -30.91 -15.04 -24.57
N GLU A 56 -31.79 -15.81 -23.93
CA GLU A 56 -32.02 -15.77 -22.47
C GLU A 56 -30.77 -16.18 -21.66
N ALA A 57 -29.86 -16.94 -22.27
CA ALA A 57 -28.59 -17.36 -21.64
C ALA A 57 -27.63 -16.18 -21.33
N ALA A 58 -27.87 -15.00 -21.91
CA ALA A 58 -27.05 -13.81 -21.65
C ALA A 58 -27.40 -13.10 -20.33
N ALA A 59 -28.56 -13.38 -19.71
CA ALA A 59 -29.03 -12.68 -18.51
C ALA A 59 -28.12 -12.86 -17.27
N PRO A 60 -27.65 -14.07 -16.92
CA PRO A 60 -26.76 -14.25 -15.76
C PRO A 60 -25.41 -13.54 -15.94
N LEU A 61 -24.87 -13.57 -17.16
CA LEU A 61 -23.61 -12.88 -17.51
C LEU A 61 -23.77 -11.37 -17.39
N MET A 62 -24.90 -10.82 -17.83
CA MET A 62 -25.20 -9.40 -17.70
C MET A 62 -25.26 -8.97 -16.22
N ILE A 63 -25.96 -9.75 -15.37
CA ILE A 63 -26.06 -9.47 -13.93
C ILE A 63 -24.66 -9.49 -13.29
N PHE A 64 -23.85 -10.51 -13.59
CA PHE A 64 -22.49 -10.62 -13.06
C PHE A 64 -21.60 -9.44 -13.49
N SER A 65 -21.65 -9.07 -14.77
CA SER A 65 -20.95 -7.90 -15.31
C SER A 65 -21.44 -6.58 -14.68
N GLY A 66 -22.75 -6.46 -14.42
CA GLY A 66 -23.33 -5.33 -13.70
C GLY A 66 -22.79 -5.22 -12.27
N LEU A 67 -22.73 -6.32 -11.53
CA LEU A 67 -22.16 -6.38 -10.18
C LEU A 67 -20.68 -6.00 -10.15
N ILE A 68 -19.89 -6.47 -11.12
CA ILE A 68 -18.48 -6.06 -11.27
C ILE A 68 -18.37 -4.55 -11.53
N SER A 69 -19.26 -3.99 -12.34
CA SER A 69 -19.30 -2.54 -12.61
C SER A 69 -19.58 -1.75 -11.33
N VAL A 70 -20.56 -2.17 -10.52
CA VAL A 70 -20.87 -1.56 -9.21
C VAL A 70 -19.67 -1.66 -8.26
N LEU A 71 -18.98 -2.79 -8.24
CA LEU A 71 -17.77 -2.98 -7.45
C LEU A 71 -16.68 -1.99 -7.86
N PHE A 72 -16.36 -1.89 -9.15
CA PHE A 72 -15.35 -0.94 -9.63
C PHE A 72 -15.74 0.52 -9.41
N LEU A 73 -17.03 0.86 -9.53
CA LEU A 73 -17.52 2.20 -9.22
C LEU A 73 -17.31 2.53 -7.73
N THR A 74 -17.62 1.59 -6.85
CA THR A 74 -17.43 1.75 -5.40
C THR A 74 -15.95 1.90 -5.05
N LEU A 75 -15.09 1.10 -5.68
CA LEU A 75 -13.63 1.22 -5.56
C LEU A 75 -13.12 2.57 -6.07
N LEU A 76 -13.67 3.07 -7.17
CA LEU A 76 -13.28 4.36 -7.74
C LEU A 76 -13.64 5.52 -6.81
N VAL A 77 -14.87 5.53 -6.29
CA VAL A 77 -15.33 6.54 -5.33
C VAL A 77 -14.49 6.50 -4.05
N TYR A 78 -14.24 5.29 -3.51
CA TYR A 78 -13.39 5.11 -2.34
C TYR A 78 -11.97 5.64 -2.60
N ALA A 79 -11.34 5.25 -3.71
CA ALA A 79 -9.99 5.66 -4.05
C ALA A 79 -9.90 7.19 -4.27
N ALA A 80 -10.90 7.79 -4.92
CA ALA A 80 -10.97 9.23 -5.14
C ALA A 80 -11.12 10.03 -3.84
N ALA A 81 -11.88 9.51 -2.86
CA ALA A 81 -12.08 10.17 -1.56
C ALA A 81 -10.88 10.01 -0.62
N ILE A 82 -10.25 8.84 -0.59
CA ILE A 82 -9.19 8.50 0.37
C ILE A 82 -7.82 9.00 -0.08
N ARG A 83 -7.52 8.98 -1.38
CA ARG A 83 -6.21 9.35 -1.92
C ARG A 83 -5.78 10.78 -1.53
N PRO A 84 -6.62 11.83 -1.61
CA PRO A 84 -6.24 13.18 -1.18
C PRO A 84 -5.90 13.24 0.31
N GLN A 85 -6.68 12.55 1.15
CA GLN A 85 -6.45 12.50 2.61
C GLN A 85 -5.11 11.83 2.93
N LEU A 86 -4.76 10.76 2.23
CA LEU A 86 -3.47 10.08 2.38
C LEU A 86 -2.30 10.93 1.90
N ILE A 87 -2.45 11.66 0.79
CA ILE A 87 -1.41 12.57 0.30
C ILE A 87 -1.17 13.71 1.29
N GLN A 88 -2.24 14.34 1.79
CA GLN A 88 -2.14 15.39 2.80
C GLN A 88 -1.52 14.85 4.10
N GLY A 89 -1.94 13.66 4.53
CA GLY A 89 -1.34 12.97 5.67
C GLY A 89 0.15 12.72 5.48
N LEU A 90 0.59 12.29 4.30
CA LEU A 90 2.01 12.08 3.99
C LEU A 90 2.80 13.37 4.03
N GLN A 91 2.29 14.44 3.42
CA GLN A 91 2.92 15.75 3.45
C GLN A 91 3.06 16.28 4.89
N SER A 92 2.06 16.04 5.74
CA SER A 92 2.15 16.44 7.15
C SER A 92 3.22 15.67 7.94
N LEU A 93 3.60 14.48 7.48
CA LEU A 93 4.65 13.66 8.09
C LEU A 93 6.05 14.01 7.60
N GLU A 94 6.19 14.81 6.55
CA GLU A 94 7.50 15.14 5.99
C GLU A 94 8.42 15.80 7.03
N GLY A 95 9.63 15.26 7.19
CA GLY A 95 10.60 15.70 8.19
C GLY A 95 10.32 15.20 9.62
N GLN A 96 9.21 14.50 9.85
CA GLN A 96 8.89 13.96 11.18
C GLN A 96 9.54 12.61 11.44
N ARG A 97 9.88 12.39 12.71
CA ARG A 97 10.36 11.12 13.25
C ARG A 97 9.34 10.54 14.21
N GLY A 98 9.25 9.23 14.29
CA GLY A 98 8.28 8.59 15.16
C GLY A 98 8.61 7.15 15.46
N TRP A 99 7.69 6.50 16.17
CA TRP A 99 7.74 5.06 16.41
C TRP A 99 6.35 4.45 16.31
N VAL A 100 6.34 3.21 15.83
CA VAL A 100 5.18 2.33 15.88
C VAL A 100 5.50 1.18 16.82
N THR A 101 4.67 0.96 17.82
CA THR A 101 4.82 -0.14 18.77
C THR A 101 3.65 -1.10 18.63
N PHE A 102 3.95 -2.33 18.23
CA PHE A 102 3.00 -3.42 18.13
C PHE A 102 2.95 -4.18 19.45
N ARG A 103 1.76 -4.22 20.05
CA ARG A 103 1.47 -4.97 21.28
C ARG A 103 0.48 -6.08 20.96
N ASN A 104 0.22 -6.97 21.91
CA ASN A 104 -0.69 -8.10 21.68
C ASN A 104 -2.12 -7.71 21.28
N ARG A 105 -2.61 -6.52 21.67
CA ARG A 105 -4.00 -6.09 21.45
C ARG A 105 -4.15 -4.89 20.54
N ASP A 106 -3.14 -4.03 20.49
CA ASP A 106 -3.18 -2.73 19.83
C ASP A 106 -1.82 -2.36 19.23
N ILE A 107 -1.85 -1.26 18.48
CA ILE A 107 -0.71 -0.63 17.86
C ILE A 107 -0.68 0.80 18.36
N LEU A 108 0.45 1.22 18.92
CA LEU A 108 0.70 2.60 19.29
C LEU A 108 1.49 3.30 18.21
N VAL A 109 1.06 4.49 17.82
CA VAL A 109 1.74 5.33 16.85
C VAL A 109 2.05 6.67 17.51
N LYS A 110 3.33 7.04 17.54
CA LYS A 110 3.77 8.37 17.97
C LYS A 110 4.55 9.02 16.85
N VAL A 111 4.16 10.24 16.50
CA VAL A 111 4.78 11.03 15.44
C VAL A 111 5.24 12.36 16.02
N GLY A 112 6.53 12.65 15.94
CA GLY A 112 7.14 13.87 16.43
C GLY A 112 6.74 14.17 17.88
N ASN A 113 6.24 15.40 18.08
CA ASN A 113 5.74 15.88 19.36
C ASN A 113 4.23 15.71 19.53
N CYS A 114 3.55 15.04 18.58
CA CYS A 114 2.12 14.79 18.70
C CYS A 114 1.83 13.75 19.81
N PRO A 115 0.62 13.78 20.39
CA PRO A 115 0.17 12.75 21.31
C PRO A 115 0.28 11.36 20.69
N GLU A 116 0.59 10.37 21.51
CA GLU A 116 0.58 8.98 21.08
C GLU A 116 -0.86 8.52 20.80
N VAL A 117 -1.05 7.88 19.66
CA VAL A 117 -2.34 7.41 19.18
C VAL A 117 -2.39 5.89 19.30
N THR A 118 -3.47 5.38 19.90
CA THR A 118 -3.73 3.93 19.96
C THR A 118 -4.68 3.53 18.84
N VAL A 119 -4.29 2.55 18.03
CA VAL A 119 -5.12 1.98 16.97
C VAL A 119 -5.19 0.46 17.07
N GLY A 120 -6.33 -0.11 16.69
CA GLY A 120 -6.48 -1.56 16.64
C GLY A 120 -5.84 -2.16 15.38
N TYR A 121 -5.53 -3.46 15.40
CA TYR A 121 -5.04 -4.18 14.21
C TYR A 121 -5.98 -4.10 13.01
N LYS A 122 -7.28 -3.80 13.20
CA LYS A 122 -8.23 -3.55 12.09
C LYS A 122 -7.86 -2.31 11.26
N ALA A 123 -7.22 -1.30 11.87
CA ALA A 123 -6.79 -0.08 11.21
C ALA A 123 -5.66 -0.33 10.20
N LEU A 124 -4.80 -1.32 10.47
CA LEU A 124 -3.74 -1.71 9.55
C LEU A 124 -4.35 -2.49 8.37
N ARG A 125 -4.39 -1.88 7.18
CA ARG A 125 -4.98 -2.48 5.98
C ARG A 125 -4.00 -3.34 5.21
N GLY A 126 -2.72 -2.98 5.22
CA GLY A 126 -1.71 -3.70 4.45
C GLY A 126 -0.29 -3.45 4.96
N GLN A 127 0.58 -4.40 4.60
CA GLN A 127 2.01 -4.33 4.82
C GLN A 127 2.72 -4.60 3.48
N TYR A 128 3.68 -3.74 3.14
CA TYR A 128 4.38 -3.79 1.87
C TYR A 128 5.89 -3.77 2.09
N TRP A 129 6.59 -4.64 1.38
CA TRP A 129 8.05 -4.65 1.39
C TRP A 129 8.56 -4.09 0.07
N CYS A 130 9.34 -3.01 0.11
CA CYS A 130 9.76 -2.24 -1.05
C CYS A 130 11.27 -1.94 -0.97
N GLY A 131 12.11 -2.87 -1.42
CA GLY A 131 13.57 -2.72 -1.33
C GLY A 131 14.05 -2.76 0.12
N GLU A 132 14.64 -1.65 0.57
CA GLU A 132 15.10 -1.44 1.96
C GLU A 132 14.02 -0.82 2.86
N ASP A 133 12.79 -0.63 2.36
CA ASP A 133 11.74 0.04 3.11
C ASP A 133 10.54 -0.90 3.34
N TYR A 134 10.08 -0.97 4.58
CA TYR A 134 8.89 -1.67 5.00
C TYR A 134 7.77 -0.66 5.26
N ILE A 135 6.68 -0.77 4.52
CA ILE A 135 5.60 0.22 4.52
C ILE A 135 4.35 -0.37 5.16
N LEU A 136 3.81 0.36 6.13
CA LEU A 136 2.57 0.05 6.80
C LEU A 136 1.47 0.99 6.34
N TYR A 137 0.34 0.43 5.88
CA TYR A 137 -0.82 1.21 5.46
C TYR A 137 -1.92 1.16 6.52
N PHE A 138 -2.18 2.30 7.14
CA PHE A 138 -3.26 2.50 8.10
C PHE A 138 -4.42 3.27 7.46
N ASP A 139 -5.63 2.75 7.61
CA ASP A 139 -6.87 3.42 7.24
C ASP A 139 -7.96 3.12 8.26
N ASP A 140 -8.06 4.05 9.21
CA ASP A 140 -9.12 4.12 10.20
C ASP A 140 -9.48 5.58 10.49
N LYS A 141 -10.54 5.82 11.26
CA LYS A 141 -11.00 7.15 11.64
C LYS A 141 -9.97 7.91 12.48
N VAL A 142 -9.17 7.20 13.27
CA VAL A 142 -8.23 7.79 14.24
C VAL A 142 -6.86 8.07 13.60
N PHE A 143 -6.37 7.16 12.76
CA PHE A 143 -5.09 7.30 12.10
C PHE A 143 -5.19 6.77 10.66
N LYS A 144 -4.84 7.64 9.71
CA LYS A 144 -4.91 7.35 8.29
C LYS A 144 -3.64 7.85 7.62
N ASN A 145 -2.70 6.94 7.41
CA ASN A 145 -1.42 7.29 6.80
C ASN A 145 -0.68 6.04 6.30
N LEU A 146 0.36 6.28 5.50
CA LEU A 146 1.35 5.26 5.17
C LEU A 146 2.67 5.60 5.85
N LEU A 147 3.22 4.65 6.61
CA LEU A 147 4.47 4.83 7.32
C LEU A 147 5.55 3.98 6.66
N ALA A 148 6.66 4.61 6.25
CA ALA A 148 7.83 3.92 5.75
C ALA A 148 8.83 3.70 6.89
N ILE A 149 9.18 2.45 7.13
CA ILE A 149 10.17 2.03 8.12
C ILE A 149 11.38 1.53 7.34
N ARG A 150 12.52 2.18 7.52
CA ARG A 150 13.76 1.73 6.89
C ARG A 150 14.25 0.46 7.56
N ILE A 151 14.59 -0.52 6.75
CA ILE A 151 15.09 -1.83 7.16
C ILE A 151 16.61 -1.74 7.17
N ASP A 152 17.18 -1.84 8.35
CA ASP A 152 18.61 -1.94 8.58
C ASP A 152 18.93 -3.25 9.30
N LYS A 153 20.21 -3.50 9.59
CA LYS A 153 20.64 -4.73 10.27
C LYS A 153 20.02 -4.90 11.65
N GLU A 154 19.66 -3.80 12.32
CA GLU A 154 19.12 -3.81 13.68
C GLU A 154 17.60 -4.01 13.69
N SER A 155 16.90 -3.47 12.68
CA SER A 155 15.46 -3.57 12.54
C SER A 155 14.99 -4.77 11.71
N PHE A 156 15.87 -5.44 10.97
CA PHE A 156 15.52 -6.55 10.08
C PHE A 156 14.78 -7.68 10.79
N ASP A 157 15.33 -8.21 11.89
CA ASP A 157 14.71 -9.32 12.63
C ASP A 157 13.34 -8.93 13.19
N ASP A 158 13.21 -7.68 13.64
CA ASP A 158 11.96 -7.15 14.20
C ASP A 158 10.89 -6.93 13.10
N VAL A 159 11.29 -6.45 11.93
CA VAL A 159 10.40 -6.32 10.76
C VAL A 159 9.99 -7.70 10.26
N TYR A 160 10.91 -8.67 10.21
CA TYR A 160 10.63 -10.03 9.78
C TYR A 160 9.66 -10.73 10.73
N LEU A 161 9.91 -10.64 12.04
CA LEU A 161 9.01 -11.15 13.08
C LEU A 161 7.62 -10.48 12.98
N LEU A 162 7.59 -9.16 12.81
CA LEU A 162 6.35 -8.42 12.67
C LEU A 162 5.56 -8.87 11.44
N ALA A 163 6.21 -9.06 10.29
CA ALA A 163 5.54 -9.47 9.07
C ALA A 163 4.82 -10.81 9.26
N ASN A 164 5.45 -11.76 9.97
CA ASN A 164 4.85 -13.05 10.31
C ASN A 164 3.66 -12.89 11.27
N VAL A 165 3.81 -12.12 12.36
CA VAL A 165 2.71 -11.83 13.30
C VAL A 165 1.51 -11.19 12.58
N LEU A 166 1.77 -10.25 11.67
CA LEU A 166 0.72 -9.59 10.91
C LEU A 166 0.03 -10.54 9.90
N GLN A 167 0.73 -11.55 9.38
CA GLN A 167 0.11 -12.60 8.57
C GLN A 167 -0.88 -13.43 9.39
N GLU A 168 -0.58 -13.75 10.66
CA GLU A 168 -1.52 -14.40 11.58
C GLU A 168 -2.79 -13.54 11.79
N HIS A 169 -2.63 -12.21 11.77
CA HIS A 169 -3.75 -11.26 11.79
C HIS A 169 -4.41 -11.03 10.41
N LYS A 170 -4.19 -11.92 9.44
CA LYS A 170 -4.72 -11.87 8.07
C LYS A 170 -4.36 -10.59 7.33
N LYS A 171 -3.23 -9.96 7.66
CA LYS A 171 -2.71 -8.79 6.94
C LYS A 171 -1.81 -9.27 5.83
N ARG A 172 -2.28 -9.11 4.59
CA ARG A 172 -1.56 -9.55 3.41
C ARG A 172 -0.21 -8.83 3.32
N PHE A 173 0.86 -9.63 3.28
CA PHE A 173 2.21 -9.18 2.95
C PHE A 173 2.38 -9.11 1.43
N ILE A 174 2.80 -7.95 0.93
CA ILE A 174 3.02 -7.75 -0.51
C ILE A 174 4.45 -7.27 -0.72
N GLN A 175 5.28 -8.11 -1.35
CA GLN A 175 6.60 -7.70 -1.78
C GLN A 175 6.52 -7.01 -3.15
N LEU A 176 6.96 -5.76 -3.20
CA LEU A 176 7.00 -4.96 -4.41
C LEU A 176 8.42 -4.90 -4.93
N LYS A 177 8.61 -5.40 -6.15
CA LYS A 177 9.89 -5.27 -6.85
C LYS A 177 10.10 -3.81 -7.24
N VAL A 178 11.12 -3.19 -6.67
CA VAL A 178 11.61 -1.89 -7.15
C VAL A 178 12.38 -2.16 -8.44
N LYS A 179 11.83 -1.75 -9.59
CA LYS A 179 12.60 -1.74 -10.83
C LYS A 179 13.66 -0.65 -10.66
N HIS A 180 14.92 -1.03 -10.42
CA HIS A 180 16.03 -0.13 -10.70
C HIS A 180 15.96 0.16 -12.20
N LYS A 181 15.65 1.41 -12.56
CA LYS A 181 16.11 1.94 -13.84
C LYS A 181 17.63 1.95 -13.73
N ARG A 182 18.29 0.86 -14.14
CA ARG A 182 19.71 0.94 -14.49
C ARG A 182 19.76 1.97 -15.62
N GLY A 183 20.24 3.17 -15.28
CA GLY A 183 20.61 4.15 -16.28
C GLY A 183 21.58 3.48 -17.23
N LYS A 184 21.32 3.65 -18.53
CA LYS A 184 22.38 3.63 -19.52
C LYS A 184 23.21 4.89 -19.27
N GLU A 185 24.13 4.83 -18.33
CA GLU A 185 25.12 5.87 -18.05
C GLU A 185 26.23 5.14 -17.29
N ASP A 186 27.22 4.67 -18.06
CA ASP A 186 28.58 4.23 -17.70
C ASP A 186 29.08 3.12 -18.65
N GLU A 187 28.95 3.33 -19.97
CA GLU A 187 29.92 2.80 -20.93
C GLU A 187 30.90 3.93 -21.23
N GLY A 188 31.78 4.21 -20.28
CA GLY A 188 32.72 5.32 -20.39
C GLY A 188 33.75 5.30 -19.27
N LYS A 189 34.87 4.63 -19.56
CA LYS A 189 36.14 4.58 -18.80
C LYS A 189 36.20 3.58 -17.63
N ASN A 190 36.77 2.43 -17.93
CA ASN A 190 37.96 1.92 -17.24
C ASN A 190 38.62 0.85 -18.11
N ILE A 191 39.51 1.26 -19.01
CA ILE A 191 40.58 0.39 -19.49
C ILE A 191 41.85 0.89 -18.81
N VAL A 192 42.26 0.19 -17.76
CA VAL A 192 43.66 0.16 -17.32
C VAL A 192 43.97 -1.30 -16.99
N GLN A 193 44.78 -1.91 -17.83
CA GLN A 193 45.74 -2.99 -17.56
C GLN A 193 46.70 -2.93 -18.77
N ASN A 194 47.85 -2.24 -18.65
CA ASN A 194 49.13 -2.79 -18.19
C ASN A 194 49.42 -4.20 -18.74
N GLU A 195 50.09 -4.26 -19.89
CA GLU A 195 51.43 -4.84 -20.08
C GLU A 195 52.05 -4.27 -21.37
#